data_AF-A0A6N9Q781-F1
#
_entry.id   AF-A0A6N9Q781-F1
#
_cell.length_a   1.000
_cell.length_b   1.000
_cell.length_c   1.000
_cell.angle_alpha   90.00
_cell.angle_beta   90.00
_cell.angle_gamma   90.00
#
_symmetry.space_group_name_H-M   'P 1'
#
loop_
_entity.id
_entity.type
_entity.pdbx_description
1 polymer ?
#
loop_
_entity_poly.entity_id
_entity_poly.type
_entity_poly.pdbx_seq_one_letter_code
_entity_poly.pdbx_strand_id
1 'polypeptide(L)'
;MKNYVVIRDFIDKFTKKLYKMGDLYDTNKERAAELQNGGFIEKEMNDSPDKILDQNANNVIDITKELSENELKELFENESSGKNRTTVLKHIESLLGSNNEPS
;
A
#
# COMPACT_ATOMS: atom_id res chain seq x y z
N MET A 1 14.47 4.50 7.65
CA MET A 1 13.44 3.79 8.41
C MET A 1 12.15 3.85 7.59
N LYS A 2 11.23 2.91 7.80
CA LYS A 2 10.00 2.79 7.01
C LYS A 2 8.80 2.74 7.95
N ASN A 3 7.67 3.27 7.49
CA ASN A 3 6.43 3.29 8.25
C ASN A 3 5.55 2.08 7.89
N TYR A 4 4.97 1.46 8.90
CA TYR A 4 4.09 0.31 8.77
C TYR A 4 2.79 0.57 9.55
N VAL A 5 1.66 0.16 8.99
CA VAL A 5 0.38 0.24 9.70
C VAL A 5 0.31 -0.92 10.69
N VAL A 6 0.00 -0.58 11.94
CA VAL A 6 -0.24 -1.56 12.98
C VAL A 6 -1.62 -2.18 12.78
N ILE A 7 -1.68 -3.50 12.60
CA ILE A 7 -2.93 -4.23 12.41
C ILE A 7 -3.41 -4.91 13.70
N ARG A 8 -2.51 -5.04 14.69
CA ARG A 8 -2.83 -5.59 16.00
C ARG A 8 -1.99 -4.91 17.06
N ASP A 9 -2.64 -4.53 18.15
CA ASP A 9 -2.01 -3.87 19.29
C ASP A 9 -0.76 -4.65 19.75
N PHE A 10 0.35 -3.93 19.91
CA PHE A 10 1.58 -4.52 20.44
C PHE A 10 2.38 -3.50 21.25
N ILE A 11 3.17 -4.01 22.19
CA ILE A 11 4.14 -3.22 22.93
C ILE A 11 5.49 -3.45 22.28
N ASP A 12 6.11 -2.38 21.79
CA ASP A 12 7.41 -2.50 21.17
C ASP A 12 8.49 -2.82 22.22
N LYS A 13 9.33 -3.82 21.94
CA LYS A 13 10.32 -4.32 22.92
C LYS A 13 11.42 -3.32 23.22
N PHE A 14 11.73 -2.42 22.27
CA PHE A 14 12.82 -1.44 22.35
C PHE A 14 12.35 -0.13 22.99
N THR A 15 11.21 0.41 22.54
CA THR A 15 10.68 1.70 23.02
C THR A 15 9.73 1.55 24.21
N LYS A 16 9.26 0.33 24.50
CA LYS A 16 8.21 0.04 25.50
C LYS A 16 6.89 0.78 25.26
N LYS A 17 6.72 1.39 24.08
CA LYS A 17 5.50 2.09 23.68
C LYS A 17 4.45 1.09 23.22
N LEU A 18 3.21 1.30 23.67
CA LEU A 18 2.04 0.63 23.13
C LEU A 18 1.67 1.28 21.80
N TYR A 19 1.60 0.48 20.75
CA TYR A 19 1.02 0.85 19.47
C TYR A 19 -0.30 0.13 19.30
N LYS A 20 -1.34 0.88 18.94
CA LYS A 20 -2.68 0.38 18.71
C LYS A 20 -2.90 0.10 17.23
N MET A 21 -3.87 -0.75 16.93
CA MET A 21 -4.36 -0.96 15.57
C MET A 21 -4.69 0.39 14.91
N GLY A 22 -4.16 0.61 13.71
CA GLY A 22 -4.25 1.85 12.95
C GLY A 22 -3.09 2.83 13.18
N ASP A 23 -2.26 2.63 14.21
CA ASP A 23 -1.08 3.48 14.42
C ASP A 23 -0.04 3.27 13.32
N LEU A 24 0.77 4.29 13.09
CA LEU A 24 1.97 4.19 12.26
C LEU A 24 3.18 3.82 13.12
N TYR A 25 3.89 2.78 12.69
CA TYR A 25 5.09 2.28 13.34
C TYR A 25 6.31 2.47 12.42
N ASP A 26 7.20 3.39 12.79
CA ASP A 26 8.48 3.61 12.09
C ASP A 26 9.53 2.61 12.58
N THR A 27 10.10 1.82 11.67
CA THR A 27 11.12 0.84 12.02
C THR A 27 12.03 0.46 10.84
N ASN A 28 12.98 -0.45 11.08
CA ASN A 28 13.85 -1.00 10.05
C ASN A 28 13.25 -2.28 9.42
N LYS A 29 13.81 -2.72 8.29
CA LYS A 29 13.29 -3.87 7.53
C LYS A 29 13.34 -5.19 8.31
N GLU A 30 14.36 -5.41 9.14
CA GLU A 30 14.50 -6.64 9.94
C GLU A 30 13.41 -6.72 11.02
N ARG A 31 13.20 -5.63 11.77
CA ARG A 31 12.18 -5.54 12.81
C ARG A 31 10.77 -5.58 12.21
N ALA A 32 10.58 -4.96 11.05
CA ALA A 32 9.33 -5.04 10.33
C ALA A 32 9.00 -6.49 9.94
N ALA A 33 9.97 -7.25 9.43
CA ALA A 33 9.78 -8.65 9.08
C ALA A 33 9.41 -9.51 10.30
N GLU A 34 10.00 -9.28 11.47
CA GLU A 34 9.60 -9.96 12.72
C GLU A 34 8.13 -9.70 13.05
N LEU A 35 7.70 -8.43 12.99
CA LEU A 35 6.35 -8.01 13.35
C LEU A 35 5.31 -8.42 12.31
N GLN A 36 5.70 -8.49 11.03
CA GLN A 36 4.88 -9.01 9.93
C GLN A 36 4.65 -10.51 10.09
N ASN A 37 5.71 -11.29 10.35
CA ASN A 37 5.59 -12.73 10.64
C ASN A 37 4.73 -12.99 11.88
N GLY A 38 4.75 -12.07 12.85
CA GLY A 38 3.90 -12.11 14.03
C GLY A 38 2.47 -11.59 13.81
N GLY A 39 2.14 -11.02 12.66
CA GLY A 39 0.82 -10.43 12.38
C GLY A 39 0.49 -9.19 13.23
N PHE A 40 1.49 -8.40 13.61
CA PHE A 40 1.31 -7.17 14.39
C PHE A 40 1.25 -5.92 13.52
N ILE A 41 2.03 -5.91 12.45
CA ILE A 41 2.03 -4.83 11.45
C ILE A 41 1.79 -5.45 10.08
N GLU A 42 1.22 -4.69 9.17
CA GLU A 42 1.02 -5.14 7.81
C GLU A 42 2.35 -5.18 7.02
N LYS A 43 2.33 -5.75 5.81
CA LYS A 43 3.38 -5.44 4.83
C LYS A 43 3.46 -3.92 4.69
N GLU A 44 4.56 -3.39 4.15
CA GLU A 44 4.66 -1.94 3.87
C GLU A 44 3.35 -1.39 3.32
N MET A 45 3.09 -0.09 3.43
CA MET A 45 1.94 0.59 2.82
C MET A 45 1.99 0.53 1.27
N ASN A 46 2.38 -0.60 0.71
CA ASN A 46 2.01 -1.19 -0.55
C ASN A 46 0.80 -2.06 -0.21
N ASP A 47 -0.30 -1.37 0.07
CA ASP A 47 -1.65 -1.86 0.04
C ASP A 47 -1.70 -2.82 -1.16
N SER A 48 -1.82 -4.14 -0.94
CA SER A 48 -1.64 -5.10 -2.04
C SER A 48 -2.63 -4.75 -3.16
N PRO A 49 -2.30 -4.96 -4.44
CA PRO A 49 -3.17 -4.55 -5.55
C PRO A 49 -4.62 -4.96 -5.34
N ASP A 50 -4.85 -6.19 -4.88
CA ASP A 50 -6.19 -6.69 -4.55
C ASP A 50 -6.91 -5.92 -3.44
N LYS A 51 -6.20 -5.48 -2.39
CA LYS A 51 -6.78 -4.68 -1.29
C LYS A 51 -7.10 -3.26 -1.73
N ILE A 52 -6.20 -2.64 -2.51
CA ILE A 52 -6.46 -1.33 -3.09
C ILE A 52 -7.73 -1.40 -3.93
N LEU A 53 -7.81 -2.40 -4.82
CA LEU A 53 -8.96 -2.58 -5.69
C LEU A 53 -10.23 -3.03 -4.95
N ASP A 54 -10.11 -3.54 -3.72
CA ASP A 54 -11.28 -3.80 -2.91
C ASP A 54 -11.99 -2.52 -2.43
N GLN A 55 -11.24 -1.42 -2.30
CA GLN A 55 -11.78 -0.13 -1.92
C GLN A 55 -12.66 0.49 -3.01
N ASN A 56 -13.37 1.55 -2.63
CA ASN A 56 -14.17 2.33 -3.57
C ASN A 56 -13.28 3.01 -4.63
N ALA A 57 -13.85 3.40 -5.77
CA ALA A 57 -13.08 3.98 -6.87
C ALA A 57 -12.34 5.26 -6.49
N ASN A 58 -12.88 6.10 -5.60
CA ASN A 58 -12.25 7.36 -5.19
C ASN A 58 -11.00 7.13 -4.34
N ASN A 59 -11.07 6.21 -3.38
CA ASN A 59 -9.94 5.82 -2.55
C ASN A 59 -8.84 5.17 -3.41
N VAL A 60 -9.21 4.31 -4.35
CA VAL A 60 -8.25 3.71 -5.28
C VAL A 60 -7.49 4.80 -6.03
N ILE A 61 -8.21 5.79 -6.58
CA ILE A 61 -7.63 6.92 -7.31
C ILE A 61 -6.65 7.70 -6.44
N ASP A 62 -7.01 8.02 -5.18
CA ASP A 62 -6.12 8.77 -4.30
C ASP A 62 -4.87 7.98 -3.92
N ILE A 63 -5.00 6.68 -3.61
CA ILE A 63 -3.86 5.80 -3.29
C ILE A 63 -2.94 5.66 -4.50
N THR A 64 -3.49 5.48 -5.71
CA THR A 64 -2.68 5.28 -6.93
C THR A 64 -1.77 6.45 -7.27
N LYS A 65 -2.03 7.67 -6.79
CA LYS A 65 -1.16 8.83 -7.01
C LYS A 65 0.19 8.72 -6.31
N GLU A 66 0.27 7.98 -5.21
CA GLU A 66 1.49 7.83 -4.42
C GLU A 66 2.25 6.52 -4.75
N LEU A 67 1.73 5.72 -5.68
CA LEU A 67 2.33 4.44 -6.05
C LEU A 67 3.41 4.58 -7.12
N SER A 68 4.35 3.64 -7.09
CA SER A 68 5.39 3.52 -8.10
C SER A 68 4.84 2.97 -9.42
N GLU A 69 5.52 3.25 -10.55
CA GLU A 69 5.11 2.77 -11.87
C GLU A 69 4.90 1.25 -11.94
N ASN A 70 5.78 0.47 -11.30
CA ASN A 70 5.65 -0.99 -11.25
C ASN A 70 4.36 -1.43 -10.53
N GLU A 71 4.02 -0.77 -9.42
CA GLU A 71 2.80 -1.07 -8.67
C GLU A 71 1.55 -0.64 -9.44
N LEU A 72 1.62 0.48 -10.15
CA LEU A 72 0.55 0.93 -11.05
C LEU A 72 0.30 -0.06 -12.19
N LYS A 73 1.35 -0.65 -12.78
CA LYS A 73 1.21 -1.70 -13.79
C LYS A 73 0.55 -2.94 -13.22
N GLU A 74 1.00 -3.42 -12.06
CA GLU A 74 0.38 -4.57 -11.38
C GLU A 74 -1.09 -4.29 -11.03
N LEU A 75 -1.41 -3.09 -10.55
CA LEU A 75 -2.78 -2.64 -10.27
C LEU A 75 -3.65 -2.60 -11.52
N PHE A 76 -3.11 -2.12 -12.64
CA PHE A 76 -3.81 -2.06 -13.90
C PHE A 76 -4.19 -3.46 -14.39
N GLU A 77 -3.25 -4.40 -14.36
CA GLU A 77 -3.49 -5.80 -14.75
C GLU A 77 -4.53 -6.47 -13.84
N ASN A 78 -4.42 -6.26 -12.53
CA ASN A 78 -5.36 -6.82 -11.55
C ASN A 78 -6.76 -6.21 -11.67
N GLU A 79 -6.88 -4.90 -11.91
CA GLU A 79 -8.18 -4.25 -12.10
C GLU A 79 -8.82 -4.68 -13.41
N SER A 80 -8.04 -4.79 -14.48
CA SER A 80 -8.50 -5.23 -15.81
C SER A 80 -9.00 -6.68 -15.78
N SER A 81 -8.33 -7.53 -15.01
CA SER A 81 -8.71 -8.94 -14.81
C SER A 81 -9.81 -9.15 -13.77
N GLY A 82 -10.05 -8.15 -12.91
CA GLY A 82 -10.97 -8.21 -11.77
C GLY A 82 -12.26 -7.42 -12.00
N LYS A 83 -12.45 -6.34 -11.23
CA LYS A 83 -13.68 -5.53 -11.23
C LYS A 83 -13.85 -4.68 -12.49
N ASN A 84 -12.78 -4.46 -13.25
CA ASN A 84 -12.74 -3.77 -14.54
C ASN A 84 -13.50 -2.42 -14.54
N ARG A 85 -13.27 -1.61 -13.50
CA ARG A 85 -13.86 -0.27 -13.38
C ARG A 85 -13.15 0.66 -14.34
N THR A 86 -13.88 1.10 -15.36
CA THR A 86 -13.36 1.93 -16.45
C THR A 86 -12.73 3.24 -15.95
N THR A 87 -13.27 3.84 -14.89
CA THR A 87 -12.73 5.07 -14.30
C THR A 87 -11.37 4.85 -13.64
N VAL A 88 -11.19 3.74 -12.92
CA VAL A 88 -9.93 3.40 -12.24
C VAL A 88 -8.85 3.08 -13.27
N LEU A 89 -9.18 2.27 -14.29
CA LEU A 89 -8.24 1.92 -15.37
C LEU A 89 -7.76 3.15 -16.13
N LYS A 90 -8.66 4.06 -16.52
CA LYS A 90 -8.29 5.32 -17.19
C LYS A 90 -7.39 6.19 -16.32
N HIS A 91 -7.63 6.22 -15.01
CA HIS A 91 -6.81 7.00 -14.09
C HIS A 91 -5.38 6.42 -13.99
N ILE A 92 -5.26 5.11 -13.77
CA ILE A 92 -3.96 4.42 -13.71
C ILE A 92 -3.20 4.56 -15.04
N GLU A 93 -3.89 4.38 -16.17
CA GLU A 93 -3.31 4.57 -17.51
C GLU A 93 -2.78 6.00 -17.70
N SER A 94 -3.52 7.02 -17.24
CA SER A 94 -3.06 8.40 -17.29
C SER A 94 -1.79 8.63 -16.45
N LEU A 95 -1.69 8.02 -15.28
CA LEU A 95 -0.49 8.11 -14.43
C LEU A 95 0.73 7.42 -15.07
N LEU A 96 0.51 6.26 -15.71
CA LEU A 96 1.56 5.53 -16.44
C LEU A 96 2.00 6.28 -17.71
N GLY A 97 1.07 6.96 -18.39
CA GLY A 97 1.34 7.77 -19.58
C GLY A 97 2.10 9.06 -19.29
N SER A 98 1.76 9.77 -18.20
CA SER A 98 2.43 11.02 -17.82
C SER A 98 3.89 10.84 -17.37
N ASN A 99 4.27 9.66 -16.87
CA ASN A 99 5.66 9.37 -16.50
C ASN A 99 6.57 9.01 -17.69
N ASN A 100 6.01 8.89 -18.91
CA ASN A 100 6.74 8.56 -20.13
C ASN A 100 7.10 9.78 -21.00
N GLU A 101 6.98 11.01 -20.50
CA GLU A 101 7.56 12.17 -21.20
C GLU A 101 9.06 12.29 -20.90
N PRO A 102 9.94 12.10 -21.91
CA PRO A 102 11.37 12.31 -21.73
C PRO A 102 11.66 13.80 -21.54
N SER A 103 12.27 14.16 -20.40
CA SER A 103 13.02 15.42 -20.25
C SER A 103 14.46 15.24 -20.73
#